data_AF-A0A0F6TCQ6-F1
#
_entry.id   AF-A0A0F6TCQ6-F1
#
_cell.length_a   1.000
_cell.length_b   1.000
_cell.length_c   1.000
_cell.angle_alpha   90.00
_cell.angle_beta   90.00
_cell.angle_gamma   90.00
#
_symmetry.space_group_name_H-M   'P 1'
#
loop_
_entity.id
_entity.type
_entity.pdbx_description
1 polymer ?
#
loop_
_entity_poly.entity_id
_entity_poly.type
_entity_poly.pdbx_seq_one_letter_code
_entity_poly.pdbx_strand_id
1 'polypeptide(L)'
;MLTDLEIYRRVDAMIPVEVDRDDAEHELLHCEYEDAIADLLTEAFLSGKLPQNAIDFVSSEYKHGTVAITLEYIAAQMKQSAA
;
A
#
# COMPACT_ATOMS: atom_id res chain seq x y z
N MET A 1 12.69 13.11 3.39
CA MET A 1 11.99 12.04 2.69
C MET A 1 12.42 10.75 3.35
N LEU A 2 11.46 9.92 3.76
CA LEU A 2 11.76 8.61 4.31
C LEU A 2 12.29 7.70 3.20
N THR A 3 13.02 6.65 3.56
CA THR A 3 13.35 5.56 2.64
C THR A 3 12.13 4.68 2.40
N ASP A 4 12.08 3.96 1.28
CA ASP A 4 10.97 3.05 0.97
C ASP A 4 10.80 1.98 2.06
N LEU A 5 11.89 1.47 2.63
CA LEU A 5 11.83 0.54 3.77
C LEU A 5 11.20 1.17 5.02
N GLU A 6 11.52 2.43 5.33
CA GLU A 6 10.88 3.14 6.45
C GLU A 6 9.39 3.41 6.19
N ILE A 7 9.03 3.69 4.94
CA ILE A 7 7.64 3.87 4.53
C ILE A 7 6.88 2.54 4.65
N TYR A 8 7.43 1.44 4.11
CA TYR A 8 6.87 0.10 4.23
C TYR A 8 6.55 -0.25 5.68
N ARG A 9 7.53 -0.15 6.60
CA ARG A 9 7.32 -0.47 8.02
C ARG A 9 6.22 0.36 8.66
N ARG A 10 6.10 1.62 8.24
CA ARG A 10 5.09 2.53 8.76
C ARG A 10 3.70 2.21 8.20
N VAL A 11 3.60 1.82 6.94
CA VAL A 11 2.36 1.35 6.31
C VAL A 11 1.91 0.03 6.92
N ASP A 12 2.82 -0.93 7.08
CA ASP A 12 2.54 -2.22 7.74
C ASP A 12 1.99 -2.05 9.15
N ALA A 13 2.59 -1.15 9.95
CA ALA A 13 2.09 -0.83 11.28
C ALA A 13 0.69 -0.17 11.30
N MET A 14 0.22 0.38 10.18
CA MET A 14 -1.14 0.93 10.06
C MET A 14 -2.16 -0.12 9.64
N ILE A 15 -1.72 -1.21 9.00
CA ILE A 15 -2.60 -2.21 8.39
C ILE A 15 -2.90 -3.33 9.41
N PRO A 16 -4.16 -3.77 9.53
CA PRO A 16 -4.52 -4.84 10.47
C PRO A 16 -3.72 -6.12 10.26
N VAL A 17 -3.45 -6.84 11.35
CA VAL A 17 -2.65 -8.08 11.32
C VAL A 17 -3.31 -9.21 10.52
N GLU A 18 -4.61 -9.12 10.27
CA GLU A 18 -5.38 -10.10 9.50
C GLU A 18 -5.35 -9.86 7.99
N VAL A 19 -4.61 -8.86 7.50
CA VAL A 19 -4.31 -8.70 6.07
C VAL A 19 -3.16 -9.62 5.70
N ASP A 20 -3.26 -10.28 4.56
CA ASP A 20 -2.18 -11.12 4.05
C ASP A 20 -0.96 -10.28 3.67
N ARG A 21 0.23 -10.77 4.01
CA ARG A 21 1.52 -10.11 3.78
C ARG A 21 2.45 -10.95 2.92
N ASP A 22 2.05 -12.14 2.48
CA ASP A 22 2.94 -13.09 1.80
C ASP A 22 3.65 -12.46 0.59
N ASP A 23 2.91 -11.79 -0.30
CA ASP A 23 3.48 -11.11 -1.48
C ASP A 23 4.35 -9.92 -1.08
N ALA A 24 3.88 -9.10 -0.15
CA ALA A 24 4.63 -7.95 0.36
C ALA A 24 5.94 -8.36 1.06
N GLU A 25 5.94 -9.47 1.80
CA GLU A 25 7.13 -10.05 2.44
C GLU A 25 8.07 -10.66 1.41
N HIS A 26 7.53 -11.28 0.34
CA HIS A 26 8.34 -11.77 -0.78
C HIS A 26 9.16 -10.66 -1.41
N GLU A 27 8.53 -9.52 -1.74
CA GLU A 27 9.22 -8.36 -2.33
C GLU A 27 10.20 -7.70 -1.34
N LEU A 28 9.82 -7.63 -0.06
CA LEU A 28 10.69 -7.12 1.01
C LEU A 28 12.01 -7.91 1.11
N LEU A 29 11.94 -9.24 0.97
CA LEU A 29 13.13 -10.11 1.00
C LEU A 29 14.07 -9.87 -0.19
N HIS A 30 13.54 -9.38 -1.32
CA HIS A 30 14.30 -9.04 -2.52
C HIS A 30 14.73 -7.57 -2.56
N CYS A 31 14.43 -6.79 -1.52
CA CYS A 31 14.67 -5.34 -1.44
C CYS A 31 13.88 -4.51 -2.45
N GLU A 32 12.80 -5.05 -3.01
CA GLU A 32 11.88 -4.34 -3.91
C GLU A 32 10.83 -3.60 -3.07
N TYR A 33 11.28 -2.61 -2.30
CA TYR A 33 10.48 -1.99 -1.25
C TYR A 33 9.25 -1.24 -1.75
N GLU A 34 9.34 -0.62 -2.93
CA GLU A 34 8.20 0.08 -3.53
C GLU A 34 7.11 -0.93 -3.92
N ASP A 35 7.49 -2.05 -4.51
CA ASP A 35 6.55 -3.12 -4.88
C ASP A 35 5.97 -3.81 -3.63
N ALA A 36 6.77 -4.01 -2.59
CA ALA A 36 6.29 -4.49 -1.28
C ALA A 36 5.21 -3.59 -0.66
N ILE A 37 5.33 -2.26 -0.82
CA ILE A 37 4.29 -1.31 -0.39
C ILE A 37 3.04 -1.45 -1.26
N ALA A 38 3.21 -1.56 -2.59
CA ALA A 38 2.11 -1.70 -3.53
C ALA A 38 1.28 -2.97 -3.27
N ASP A 39 1.93 -4.10 -3.00
CA ASP A 39 1.26 -5.37 -2.69
C ASP A 39 0.52 -5.29 -1.37
N LEU A 40 1.16 -4.73 -0.33
CA LEU A 40 0.54 -4.55 0.97
C LEU A 40 -0.71 -3.65 0.91
N LEU A 41 -0.67 -2.56 0.13
CA LEU A 41 -1.82 -1.70 -0.09
C LEU A 41 -2.92 -2.41 -0.88
N THR A 42 -2.55 -3.20 -1.88
CA THR A 42 -3.48 -3.99 -2.70
C THR A 42 -4.21 -5.01 -1.84
N GLU A 43 -3.49 -5.77 -1.00
CA GLU A 43 -4.13 -6.79 -0.17
C GLU A 43 -4.98 -6.20 0.95
N ALA A 44 -4.54 -5.09 1.55
CA ALA A 44 -5.38 -4.37 2.49
C ALA A 44 -6.67 -3.86 1.81
N PHE A 45 -6.59 -3.41 0.56
CA PHE A 45 -7.75 -2.95 -0.21
C PHE A 45 -8.71 -4.09 -0.56
N LEU A 46 -8.20 -5.19 -1.12
CA LEU A 46 -8.99 -6.37 -1.49
C LEU A 46 -9.65 -7.02 -0.28
N SER A 47 -8.98 -6.99 0.88
CA SER A 47 -9.52 -7.44 2.15
C SER A 47 -10.56 -6.49 2.79
N GLY A 48 -10.79 -5.31 2.20
CA GLY A 48 -11.68 -4.28 2.75
C GLY A 48 -11.16 -3.66 4.06
N LYS A 49 -9.86 -3.75 4.32
CA LYS A 49 -9.19 -3.37 5.57
C LYS A 49 -8.16 -2.25 5.40
N LEU A 50 -8.06 -1.65 4.22
CA LEU A 50 -7.16 -0.52 3.95
C LEU A 50 -7.65 0.73 4.67
N PRO A 51 -6.93 1.25 5.68
CA PRO A 51 -7.39 2.41 6.40
C PRO A 51 -7.01 3.70 5.65
N GLN A 52 -7.88 4.72 5.74
CA GLN A 52 -7.69 5.98 5.01
C GLN A 52 -6.37 6.68 5.36
N ASN A 53 -5.91 6.58 6.61
CA ASN A 53 -4.65 7.18 7.05
C ASN A 53 -3.42 6.54 6.38
N ALA A 54 -3.48 5.26 5.97
CA ALA A 54 -2.43 4.64 5.17
C ALA A 54 -2.40 5.22 3.75
N ILE A 55 -3.58 5.39 3.12
CA ILE A 55 -3.71 6.03 1.81
C ILE A 55 -3.14 7.45 1.84
N ASP A 56 -3.55 8.25 2.83
CA ASP A 56 -3.14 9.65 2.95
C ASP A 56 -1.62 9.77 3.15
N PHE A 57 -1.05 8.90 3.99
CA PHE A 57 0.39 8.87 4.24
C PHE A 57 1.17 8.49 2.98
N VAL A 58 0.82 7.38 2.33
CA VAL A 58 1.54 6.92 1.13
C VAL A 58 1.40 7.91 -0.01
N SER A 59 0.21 8.49 -0.21
CA SER A 59 -0.02 9.54 -1.22
C SER A 59 0.83 10.79 -1.00
N SER A 60 1.28 11.03 0.24
CA SER A 60 2.17 12.15 0.55
C SER A 60 3.62 11.87 0.16
N GLU A 61 4.06 10.61 0.22
CA GLU A 61 5.43 10.19 -0.08
C GLU A 61 5.63 9.81 -1.56
N TYR A 62 4.65 9.17 -2.21
CA TYR A 62 4.74 8.72 -3.61
C TYR A 62 3.91 9.59 -4.55
N LYS A 63 4.58 10.19 -5.53
CA LYS A 63 3.93 10.94 -6.64
C LYS A 63 3.96 10.22 -7.97
N HIS A 64 4.86 9.24 -8.11
CA HIS A 64 5.10 8.43 -9.30
C HIS A 64 5.50 7.01 -8.87
N GLY A 65 5.65 6.09 -9.84
CA GLY A 65 6.09 4.72 -9.60
C GLY A 65 4.94 3.74 -9.33
N THR A 66 5.28 2.49 -8.99
CA THR A 66 4.32 1.40 -8.76
C THR A 66 3.29 1.80 -7.72
N VAL A 67 3.73 2.39 -6.61
CA VAL A 67 2.83 2.77 -5.51
C VAL A 67 1.83 3.84 -5.94
N ALA A 68 2.26 4.83 -6.74
CA ALA A 68 1.35 5.84 -7.25
C ALA A 68 0.29 5.24 -8.19
N ILE A 69 0.68 4.29 -9.04
CA ILE A 69 -0.24 3.55 -9.93
C ILE A 69 -1.26 2.75 -9.09
N THR A 70 -0.81 2.08 -8.03
CA THR A 70 -1.69 1.34 -7.11
C THR A 70 -2.69 2.26 -6.41
N LEU A 71 -2.27 3.44 -5.96
CA LEU A 71 -3.16 4.44 -5.36
C LEU A 71 -4.20 4.95 -6.35
N GLU A 72 -3.83 5.19 -7.62
CA GLU A 72 -4.76 5.56 -8.68
C GLU A 72 -5.80 4.47 -8.94
N TYR A 73 -5.37 3.20 -8.97
CA TYR A 73 -6.26 2.05 -9.11
C TYR A 73 -7.27 1.98 -7.95
N ILE A 74 -6.81 2.05 -6.70
CA ILE A 74 -7.66 2.02 -5.51
C ILE A 74 -8.69 3.16 -5.58
N ALA A 75 -8.25 4.39 -5.89
CA ALA A 75 -9.13 5.54 -6.00
C ALA A 75 -10.19 5.38 -7.10
N ALA A 76 -9.85 4.73 -8.22
CA ALA A 76 -10.79 4.42 -9.28
C ALA A 76 -11.85 3.39 -8.84
N GLN A 77 -11.45 2.33 -8.13
CA GLN A 77 -12.36 1.29 -7.63
C GLN A 77 -13.33 1.82 -6.57
N MET A 78 -12.85 2.67 -5.66
CA MET A 78 -13.71 3.30 -4.64
C MET A 78 -14.80 4.18 -5.26
N LYS A 79 -14.50 4.91 -6.35
CA LYS A 79 -15.48 5.74 -7.07
C LYS A 79 -16.56 4.91 -7.75
N GLN A 80 -16.21 3.75 -8.31
CA GLN A 80 -17.17 2.84 -8.96
C GLN A 80 -18.13 2.23 -7.94
N SER A 81 -17.65 1.94 -6.72
CA SER A 81 -18.46 1.34 -5.66
C SER A 81 -19.45 2.31 -5.00
N ALA A 82 -19.31 3.62 -5.24
CA ALA A 82 -20.16 4.67 -4.67
C ALA A 82 -21.28 5.16 -5.62
N ALA A 83 -21.33 4.63 -6.86
CA ALA A 83 -22.30 4.99 -7.90
C ALA A 83 -23.42 3.94 -8.00
#